data_AF-A0A699L8Q9-F1
#
_entry.id   AF-A0A699L8Q9-F1
#
_cell.length_a   1.000
_cell.length_b   1.000
_cell.length_c   1.000
_cell.angle_alpha   90.00
_cell.angle_beta   90.00
_cell.angle_gamma   90.00
#
_symmetry.space_group_name_H-M   'P 1'
#
loop_
_entity.id
_entity.type
_entity.pdbx_description
1 polymer ?
#
loop_
_entity_poly.entity_id
_entity_poly.type
_entity_poly.pdbx_seq_one_letter_code
_entity_poly.pdbx_strand_id
1 'polypeptide(L)'
;MIVDVVVDSSGSLITTPFVLLLGAAAKEDNAVKSYQAMKRKPQTEAQARKNMMIYLKNVAGFKMDYFKGMSYDDICPVFKKYYDSNVAFLQKTKEQMDEEDGRALKWLNETQEEKAAKKQKLDEEDEELKRYL
;
A
#
# COMPACT_ATOMS: atom_id res chain seq x y z
N MET A 1 -0.11 -31.42 -12.92
CA MET A 1 -0.18 -30.50 -14.08
C MET A 1 0.51 -31.20 -15.24
N ILE A 2 -0.23 -31.60 -16.27
CA ILE A 2 0.35 -32.03 -17.54
C ILE A 2 -0.13 -30.99 -18.56
N VAL A 3 0.83 -30.29 -19.14
CA VAL A 3 0.66 -29.49 -20.36
C VAL A 3 1.41 -30.26 -21.43
N ASP A 4 0.69 -30.65 -22.48
CA ASP A 4 1.22 -31.45 -23.58
C ASP A 4 2.23 -30.63 -24.40
N VAL A 5 3.42 -31.20 -24.61
CA VAL A 5 4.45 -30.70 -25.54
C VAL A 5 4.31 -31.44 -26.85
N VAL A 6 4.11 -30.72 -27.95
CA VAL A 6 4.08 -31.30 -29.31
C VAL A 6 5.44 -31.06 -29.99
N VAL A 7 6.00 -32.11 -30.61
CA VAL A 7 7.29 -32.12 -31.31
C VAL A 7 7.05 -32.14 -32.83
N ASP A 8 7.85 -31.41 -33.61
CA ASP A 8 7.73 -31.41 -35.08
C ASP A 8 8.41 -32.61 -35.76
N SER A 9 8.16 -32.78 -37.06
CA SER A 9 8.64 -33.90 -37.88
C SER A 9 10.16 -33.94 -38.08
N SER A 10 10.87 -32.88 -37.69
CA SER A 10 12.33 -32.81 -37.68
C SER A 10 12.94 -33.06 -36.29
N GLY A 11 12.09 -33.39 -35.31
CA GLY A 11 12.48 -33.59 -33.92
C GLY A 11 12.77 -32.29 -33.18
N SER A 12 12.41 -31.13 -33.74
CA SER A 12 12.63 -29.84 -33.13
C SER A 12 11.44 -29.45 -32.24
N LEU A 13 11.76 -28.93 -31.06
CA LEU A 13 10.78 -28.38 -30.12
C LEU A 13 10.36 -26.99 -30.63
N ILE A 14 9.24 -26.90 -31.33
CA ILE A 14 8.68 -25.62 -31.76
C ILE A 14 7.42 -25.27 -30.96
N THR A 15 7.52 -24.19 -30.19
CA THR A 15 6.66 -22.99 -30.20
C THR A 15 6.31 -22.49 -28.79
N THR A 16 7.06 -21.53 -28.27
CA THR A 16 6.84 -20.06 -28.28
C THR A 16 5.70 -19.55 -27.36
N PRO A 17 6.00 -18.62 -26.43
CA PRO A 17 4.98 -17.97 -25.63
C PRO A 17 4.15 -17.03 -26.52
N PHE A 18 2.85 -17.16 -26.38
CA PHE A 18 1.77 -16.31 -26.87
C PHE A 18 1.87 -14.81 -26.46
N VAL A 19 3.01 -14.30 -26.00
CA VAL A 19 3.12 -12.93 -25.44
C VAL A 19 4.08 -12.07 -26.25
N LEU A 20 3.89 -12.08 -27.58
CA LEU A 20 4.08 -10.90 -28.42
C LEU A 20 2.71 -10.29 -28.74
N LEU A 21 1.87 -10.05 -27.73
CA LEU A 21 0.92 -8.94 -27.83
C LEU A 21 1.58 -7.70 -27.24
N LEU A 22 2.47 -7.14 -28.06
CA LEU A 22 2.98 -5.77 -27.94
C LEU A 22 1.86 -4.83 -27.51
N GLY A 23 2.09 -4.07 -26.44
CA GLY A 23 1.19 -2.95 -26.11
C GLY A 23 1.40 -2.23 -24.79
N ALA A 24 2.36 -2.60 -23.93
CA ALA A 24 2.45 -1.97 -22.60
C ALA A 24 3.85 -1.65 -22.06
N ALA A 25 4.93 -1.78 -22.84
CA ALA A 25 6.30 -1.57 -22.34
C ALA A 25 6.81 -0.11 -22.38
N ALA A 26 5.94 0.89 -22.57
CA ALA A 26 6.37 2.29 -22.66
C ALA A 26 6.09 3.14 -21.39
N LYS A 27 5.34 2.61 -20.41
CA LYS A 27 4.92 3.40 -19.23
C LYS A 27 5.73 3.15 -17.96
N GLU A 28 6.25 1.93 -17.77
CA GLU A 28 7.05 1.61 -16.58
C GLU A 28 8.38 2.38 -16.54
N ASP A 29 9.03 2.52 -17.70
CA ASP A 29 10.32 3.20 -17.78
C ASP A 29 10.22 4.70 -17.44
N ASN A 30 9.09 5.35 -17.75
CA ASN A 30 8.83 6.74 -17.36
C ASN A 30 8.55 6.88 -15.86
N ALA A 31 7.73 5.98 -15.30
CA ALA A 31 7.39 5.99 -13.87
C ALA A 31 8.62 5.70 -12.99
N VAL A 32 9.43 4.70 -13.37
CA VAL A 32 10.67 4.35 -12.66
C VAL A 32 11.71 5.47 -12.76
N LYS A 33 11.89 6.07 -13.96
CA LYS A 33 12.77 7.25 -14.13
C LYS A 33 12.30 8.45 -13.32
N SER A 34 10.99 8.70 -13.27
CA SER A 34 10.40 9.77 -12.45
C SER A 34 10.64 9.52 -10.96
N TYR A 35 10.46 8.28 -10.49
CA TYR A 35 10.71 7.92 -9.10
C TYR A 35 12.20 8.03 -8.72
N GLN A 36 13.12 7.62 -9.60
CA GLN A 36 14.56 7.85 -9.41
C GLN A 36 14.93 9.33 -9.40
N ALA A 37 14.31 10.15 -10.26
CA ALA A 37 14.54 11.59 -10.28
C ALA A 37 14.04 12.27 -8.99
N MET A 38 12.90 11.82 -8.44
CA MET A 38 12.37 12.31 -7.17
C MET A 38 13.20 11.91 -5.94
N LYS A 39 13.93 10.79 -6.02
CA LYS A 39 14.85 10.35 -4.95
C LYS A 39 16.19 11.10 -4.94
N ARG A 40 16.50 11.93 -5.93
CA ARG A 40 17.69 12.78 -5.91
C ARG A 40 17.50 13.93 -4.92
N LYS A 41 18.50 14.20 -4.08
CA LYS A 41 18.51 15.39 -3.20
C LYS A 41 18.31 16.65 -4.05
N PRO A 42 17.63 17.71 -3.56
CA PRO A 42 17.53 18.97 -4.28
C PRO A 42 18.94 19.41 -4.66
N GLN A 43 19.21 19.57 -5.96
CA GLN A 43 20.55 19.91 -6.44
C GLN A 43 20.97 21.32 -6.01
N THR A 44 20.00 22.18 -5.66
CA THR A 44 20.19 23.58 -5.27
C THR A 44 19.11 24.04 -4.28
N GLU A 45 19.41 25.06 -3.48
CA GLU A 45 18.44 25.68 -2.56
C GLU A 45 17.19 26.20 -3.28
N ALA A 46 17.33 26.70 -4.51
CA ALA A 46 16.19 27.13 -5.33
C ALA A 46 15.22 25.98 -5.64
N GLN A 47 15.75 24.77 -5.89
CA GLN A 47 14.92 23.59 -6.11
C GLN A 47 14.25 23.13 -4.81
N ALA A 48 14.98 23.13 -3.69
CA ALA A 48 14.41 22.82 -2.38
C ALA A 48 13.26 23.78 -2.03
N ARG A 49 13.49 25.09 -2.22
CA ARG A 49 12.49 26.14 -2.04
C ARG A 49 11.25 25.89 -2.91
N LYS A 50 11.43 25.57 -4.19
CA LYS A 50 10.32 25.26 -5.11
C LYS A 50 9.51 24.06 -4.64
N ASN A 51 10.17 23.00 -4.20
CA ASN A 51 9.50 21.80 -3.69
C ASN A 51 8.69 22.10 -2.42
N MET A 52 9.22 22.90 -1.49
CA MET A 52 8.51 23.31 -0.28
C MET A 52 7.26 24.14 -0.60
N MET A 53 7.34 25.10 -1.52
CA MET A 53 6.18 25.90 -1.94
C MET A 53 5.08 25.04 -2.58
N ILE A 54 5.46 24.08 -3.44
CA ILE A 54 4.52 23.13 -4.06
C ILE A 54 3.85 22.28 -3.00
N TYR A 55 4.59 21.77 -2.02
CA TYR A 55 4.03 20.99 -0.92
C TYR A 55 3.02 21.82 -0.12
N LEU A 56 3.39 23.04 0.29
CA LEU A 56 2.53 23.94 1.06
C LEU A 56 1.26 24.32 0.29
N LYS A 57 1.36 24.50 -1.03
CA LYS A 57 0.19 24.67 -1.90
C LYS A 57 -0.76 23.45 -1.82
N ASN A 58 -0.21 22.25 -1.93
CA ASN A 58 -1.00 21.02 -1.99
C ASN A 58 -1.62 20.64 -0.64
N VAL A 59 -0.87 20.82 0.45
CA VAL A 59 -1.28 20.40 1.80
C VAL A 59 -2.12 21.45 2.50
N ALA A 60 -1.71 22.72 2.41
CA ALA A 60 -2.29 23.80 3.20
C ALA A 60 -3.00 24.86 2.34
N GLY A 61 -3.07 24.66 1.02
CA GLY A 61 -3.80 25.54 0.12
C GLY A 61 -3.15 26.90 -0.11
N PHE A 62 -1.86 27.07 0.23
CA PHE A 62 -1.16 28.33 -0.01
C PHE A 62 -1.12 28.66 -1.50
N LYS A 63 -1.34 29.93 -1.82
CA LYS A 63 -1.09 30.45 -3.16
C LYS A 63 0.42 30.63 -3.36
N MET A 64 0.91 30.44 -4.59
CA MET A 64 2.35 30.55 -4.88
C MET A 64 2.87 31.99 -4.82
N ASP A 65 1.98 32.98 -4.98
CA ASP A 65 2.30 34.41 -4.88
C ASP A 65 2.68 34.84 -3.46
N TYR A 66 2.14 34.17 -2.43
CA TYR A 66 2.51 34.38 -1.02
C TYR A 66 4.01 34.25 -0.80
N PHE A 67 4.67 33.32 -1.49
CA PHE A 67 6.09 33.05 -1.33
C PHE A 67 7.00 33.89 -2.26
N LYS A 68 6.44 34.83 -3.04
CA LYS A 68 7.25 35.68 -3.93
C LYS A 68 8.20 36.53 -3.10
N GLY A 69 9.49 36.47 -3.42
CA GLY A 69 10.53 37.22 -2.72
C GLY A 69 10.99 36.60 -1.40
N MET A 70 10.36 35.52 -0.92
CA MET A 70 10.82 34.83 0.28
C MET A 70 12.07 33.98 -0.01
N SER A 71 13.01 34.01 0.94
CA SER A 71 14.20 33.16 0.91
C SER A 71 13.89 31.72 1.35
N TYR A 72 14.87 30.84 1.25
CA TYR A 72 14.75 29.49 1.79
C TYR A 72 14.51 29.52 3.31
N ASP A 73 15.23 30.38 4.03
CA ASP A 73 15.16 30.50 5.49
C ASP A 73 13.82 31.04 5.98
N ASP A 74 13.11 31.83 5.17
CA ASP A 74 11.76 32.30 5.50
C ASP A 74 10.70 31.19 5.31
N ILE A 75 10.89 30.34 4.29
CA ILE A 75 9.91 29.31 3.90
C ILE A 75 10.07 28.05 4.75
N CYS A 76 11.31 27.71 5.13
CA CYS A 76 11.65 26.48 5.84
C CYS A 76 10.87 26.32 7.18
N PRO A 77 10.74 27.34 8.05
CA PRO A 77 9.95 27.25 9.28
C PRO A 77 8.47 26.98 9.02
N VAL A 78 7.89 27.60 7.99
CA VAL A 78 6.48 27.39 7.61
C VAL A 78 6.29 25.96 7.13
N PHE A 79 7.16 25.49 6.23
CA PHE A 79 7.15 24.11 5.76
C PHE A 79 7.23 23.11 6.92
N LYS A 80 8.18 23.32 7.83
CA LYS A 80 8.40 22.43 8.98
C LYS A 80 7.16 22.31 9.85
N LYS A 81 6.47 23.42 10.14
CA LYS A 81 5.23 23.41 10.94
C LYS A 81 4.14 22.51 10.33
N TYR A 82 3.92 22.59 9.02
CA TYR A 82 2.92 21.76 8.33
C TYR A 82 3.38 20.32 8.16
N TYR A 83 4.68 20.10 7.92
CA TYR A 83 5.26 18.77 7.85
C TYR A 83 5.10 18.02 9.19
N ASP A 84 5.50 18.64 10.30
CA ASP A 84 5.41 18.05 11.64
C ASP A 84 3.94 17.75 12.01
N SER A 85 3.02 18.66 11.66
CA SER A 85 1.58 18.45 11.88
C SER A 85 1.04 17.26 11.07
N ASN A 86 1.48 17.10 9.82
CA ASN A 86 1.08 15.97 8.98
C ASN A 86 1.65 14.64 9.47
N VAL A 87 2.90 14.62 9.91
CA VAL A 87 3.51 13.42 10.52
C VAL A 87 2.75 13.01 11.77
N ALA A 88 2.42 13.96 12.64
CA ALA A 88 1.63 13.69 13.84
C ALA A 88 0.22 13.16 13.51
N PHE A 89 -0.43 13.71 12.49
CA PHE A 89 -1.73 13.24 12.01
C PHE A 89 -1.66 11.80 11.49
N LEU A 90 -0.69 11.50 10.62
CA LEU A 90 -0.51 10.15 10.06
C LEU A 90 -0.21 9.10 11.13
N GLN A 91 0.63 9.45 12.11
CA GLN A 91 0.94 8.56 13.23
C GLN A 91 -0.32 8.23 14.03
N LYS A 92 -1.14 9.25 14.34
CA LYS A 92 -2.39 9.07 15.06
C LYS A 92 -3.37 8.18 14.29
N THR A 93 -3.53 8.40 12.99
CA THR A 93 -4.42 7.56 12.17
C THR A 93 -3.95 6.11 12.12
N LYS A 94 -2.64 5.88 12.00
CA LYS A 94 -2.08 4.53 12.02
C LYS A 94 -2.37 3.81 13.34
N GLU A 95 -2.14 4.48 14.47
CA GLU A 95 -2.43 3.91 15.80
C GLU A 95 -3.91 3.58 15.98
N GLN A 96 -4.82 4.42 15.48
CA GLN A 96 -6.26 4.16 15.53
C GLN A 96 -6.67 2.93 14.71
N MET A 97 -6.09 2.76 13.52
CA MET A 97 -6.32 1.59 12.67
C MET A 97 -5.79 0.32 13.33
N ASP A 98 -4.55 0.36 13.84
CA ASP A 98 -3.93 -0.79 14.53
C ASP A 98 -4.76 -1.20 15.77
N GLU A 99 -5.31 -0.22 16.50
CA GLU A 99 -6.18 -0.48 17.66
C GLU A 99 -7.55 -1.07 17.25
N GLU A 100 -8.15 -0.56 16.17
CA GLU A 100 -9.40 -1.08 15.62
C GLU A 100 -9.25 -2.52 15.11
N ASP A 101 -8.19 -2.80 14.37
CA ASP A 101 -7.85 -4.14 13.89
C ASP A 101 -7.62 -5.11 15.05
N GLY A 102 -6.94 -4.66 16.12
CA GLY A 102 -6.76 -5.43 17.34
C GLY A 102 -8.08 -5.79 18.04
N ARG A 103 -9.03 -4.84 18.10
CA ARG A 103 -10.38 -5.08 18.64
C ARG A 103 -11.18 -6.05 17.78
N ALA A 104 -11.14 -5.89 16.46
CA ALA A 104 -11.81 -6.77 15.52
C ALA A 104 -11.29 -8.22 15.63
N LEU A 105 -9.97 -8.38 15.76
CA LEU A 105 -9.33 -9.69 15.94
C LEU A 105 -9.76 -10.36 17.26
N LYS A 106 -9.78 -9.59 18.36
CA LYS A 106 -10.25 -10.10 19.65
C LYS A 106 -11.69 -10.60 19.58
N TRP A 107 -12.58 -9.81 18.98
CA TRP A 107 -13.99 -10.18 18.82
C TRP A 107 -14.18 -11.44 17.96
N LEU A 108 -13.37 -11.60 16.91
CA LEU A 108 -13.39 -12.81 16.07
C LEU A 108 -12.99 -14.06 16.85
N ASN A 109 -11.95 -13.98 17.67
CA ASN A 109 -11.48 -15.10 18.50
C ASN A 109 -12.54 -15.50 19.53
N GLU A 110 -13.13 -14.54 20.25
CA GLU A 110 -14.22 -14.80 21.21
C GLU A 110 -15.42 -15.48 20.52
N THR A 111 -15.80 -15.01 19.33
CA THR A 111 -16.88 -15.59 18.53
C THR A 111 -16.54 -17.02 18.07
N GLN A 112 -15.28 -17.29 17.71
CA GLN A 112 -14.83 -18.62 17.30
C GLN A 112 -14.85 -19.59 18.49
N GLU A 113 -14.41 -19.17 19.67
CA GLU A 113 -14.45 -19.97 20.89
C GLU A 113 -15.90 -20.32 21.28
N GLU A 114 -16.82 -19.36 21.24
CA GLU A 114 -18.24 -19.60 21.53
C GLU A 114 -18.86 -20.60 20.54
N LYS A 115 -18.55 -20.46 19.23
CA LYS A 115 -19.01 -21.40 18.19
C LYS A 115 -18.41 -22.80 18.39
N ALA A 116 -17.15 -22.91 18.78
CA ALA A 116 -16.50 -24.18 19.05
C ALA A 116 -17.12 -24.89 20.28
N ALA A 117 -17.36 -24.15 21.36
CA ALA A 117 -18.01 -24.67 22.56
C ALA A 117 -19.45 -25.15 22.29
N LYS A 118 -20.22 -24.42 21.46
CA LYS A 118 -21.57 -24.86 21.06
C LYS A 118 -21.54 -26.13 20.21
N LYS A 119 -20.56 -26.28 19.31
CA LYS A 119 -20.40 -27.51 18.51
C LYS A 119 -20.04 -28.72 19.37
N GLN A 120 -19.11 -28.57 20.32
CA GLN A 120 -18.73 -29.67 21.22
C GLN A 120 -19.92 -30.20 22.03
N LYS A 121 -20.80 -29.31 22.52
CA LYS A 121 -22.01 -29.72 23.24
C LYS A 121 -22.98 -30.51 22.35
N LEU A 122 -23.17 -30.08 21.10
CA LEU A 122 -24.02 -30.81 20.15
C LEU A 122 -23.43 -32.17 19.79
N ASP A 123 -22.10 -32.27 19.60
CA ASP A 123 -21.43 -33.53 19.31
C ASP A 123 -21.53 -34.51 20.51
N GLU A 124 -21.48 -34.03 21.75
CA GLU A 124 -21.71 -34.85 22.96
C GLU A 124 -23.17 -35.37 23.05
N GLU A 125 -24.17 -34.51 22.81
CA GLU A 125 -25.59 -34.88 22.80
C GLU A 125 -25.90 -35.92 21.71
N ASP A 126 -25.32 -35.77 20.51
CA ASP A 126 -25.47 -36.71 19.40
C ASP A 126 -24.84 -38.09 19.72
N GLU A 127 -23.66 -38.12 20.36
CA GLU A 127 -23.03 -39.36 20.80
C GLU A 127 -23.81 -40.05 21.94
N GLU A 128 -24.40 -39.28 22.85
CA GLU A 128 -25.26 -39.82 23.90
C GLU A 128 -26.53 -40.45 23.29
N LEU A 129 -27.19 -39.77 22.35
CA LEU A 129 -28.35 -40.31 21.62
C LEU A 129 -28.04 -41.62 20.88
N LYS A 130 -26.87 -41.74 20.23
CA LYS A 130 -26.46 -42.98 19.56
C LYS A 130 -26.29 -44.16 20.51
N ARG A 131 -26.02 -43.95 21.80
CA ARG A 131 -25.92 -45.04 22.79
C ARG A 131 -27.28 -45.62 23.21
N TYR A 132 -28.35 -44.87 22.98
CA TYR A 132 -29.72 -45.26 23.34
C TYR A 132 -30.51 -45.88 22.16
N LEU A 133 -29.88 -46.06 21.00
CA LEU A 133 -30.39 -46.69 19.78
C LEU A 133 -29.72 -48.04 19.53
#